data_AF-A2H451-F1
#
_entry.id   AF-A2H451-F1
#
_cell.length_a   1.000
_cell.length_b   1.000
_cell.length_c   1.000
_cell.angle_alpha   90.00
_cell.angle_beta   90.00
_cell.angle_gamma   90.00
#
_symmetry.space_group_name_H-M   'P 1'
#
loop_
_entity.id
_entity.type
_entity.pdbx_description
1 polymer ?
#
loop_
_entity_poly.entity_id
_entity_poly.type
_entity_poly.pdbx_seq_one_letter_code
_entity_poly.pdbx_strand_id
1 'polypeptide(L)'
;MSFIKRDDAYKCVKDVLGSEFSSGTKYIALTALLDAVKFRWLSLPNDFKEEIKQYINIFIDNYIENNGEQSHISEANLILVEIAKYDFPERWPSFLSDLLQMSHKSQNHCKNVFSILSTLADEVEECFENSLTSVRSQEMKEELEKYIDSIINLIQETFETNNTSLIQSSLATLGRLVTYLNPEVLLQSSLLNELLTKYLLNSDLCVAVIG
;
A
#
# COMPACT_ATOMS: atom_id res chain seq x y z
N MET A 1 -10.86 30.82 5.57
CA MET A 1 -11.51 29.49 5.41
C MET A 1 -10.47 28.60 4.75
N SER A 2 -10.04 27.51 5.38
CA SER A 2 -9.06 26.61 4.75
C SER A 2 -9.71 25.87 3.59
N PHE A 3 -9.02 25.79 2.46
CA PHE A 3 -9.45 25.09 1.24
C PHE A 3 -9.92 23.66 1.52
N ILE A 4 -9.29 22.99 2.49
CA ILE A 4 -9.61 21.63 2.97
C ILE A 4 -11.05 21.50 3.50
N LYS A 5 -11.63 22.58 4.06
CA LYS A 5 -12.98 22.54 4.65
C LYS A 5 -14.10 22.68 3.62
N ARG A 6 -13.78 22.79 2.33
CA ARG A 6 -14.79 22.86 1.27
C ARG A 6 -15.24 21.46 0.87
N ASP A 7 -16.55 21.25 0.91
CA ASP A 7 -17.22 19.99 0.54
C ASP A 7 -16.93 19.52 -0.89
N ASP A 8 -16.48 20.41 -1.79
CA ASP A 8 -16.18 20.14 -3.19
C ASP A 8 -14.68 20.13 -3.50
N ALA A 9 -13.80 20.32 -2.52
CA ALA A 9 -12.35 20.45 -2.72
C ALA A 9 -11.75 19.27 -3.49
N TYR A 10 -12.28 18.06 -3.25
CA TYR A 10 -11.83 16.82 -3.91
C TYR A 10 -12.06 16.82 -5.43
N LYS A 11 -13.00 17.61 -5.95
CA LYS A 11 -13.29 17.69 -7.39
C LYS A 11 -12.21 18.43 -8.17
N CYS A 12 -11.53 19.38 -7.52
CA CYS A 12 -10.45 20.16 -8.15
C CYS A 12 -9.08 19.49 -8.02
N VAL A 13 -8.99 18.32 -7.37
CA VAL A 13 -7.70 17.69 -7.04
C VAL A 13 -6.92 17.33 -8.30
N LYS A 14 -7.59 16.88 -9.36
CA LYS A 14 -6.94 16.57 -10.64
C LYS A 14 -6.31 17.80 -11.27
N ASP A 15 -7.06 18.89 -11.35
CA ASP A 15 -6.58 20.16 -11.91
C ASP A 15 -5.42 20.73 -11.09
N VAL A 16 -5.51 20.65 -9.76
CA VAL A 16 -4.48 21.15 -8.86
C VAL A 16 -3.19 20.35 -8.99
N LEU A 17 -3.28 19.02 -9.01
CA LEU A 17 -2.11 18.16 -9.08
C LEU A 17 -1.44 18.17 -10.47
N GLY A 18 -2.23 18.33 -11.53
CA GLY A 18 -1.75 18.47 -12.92
C GLY A 18 -1.21 19.86 -13.29
N SER A 19 -1.28 20.83 -12.39
CA SER A 19 -0.82 22.21 -12.65
C SER A 19 0.53 22.54 -12.00
N GLU A 20 1.04 23.74 -12.29
CA GLU A 20 2.30 24.30 -11.76
C GLU A 20 2.17 24.84 -10.32
N PHE A 21 1.15 24.43 -9.55
CA PHE A 21 1.01 24.86 -8.16
C PHE A 21 2.16 24.36 -7.29
N SER A 22 2.41 25.08 -6.19
CA SER A 22 3.47 24.72 -5.24
C SER A 22 3.28 23.32 -4.67
N SER A 23 4.39 22.67 -4.31
CA SER A 23 4.41 21.36 -3.64
C SER A 23 3.43 21.29 -2.46
N GLY A 24 3.40 22.33 -1.61
CA GLY A 24 2.48 22.39 -0.48
C GLY A 24 1.01 22.45 -0.88
N THR A 25 0.66 23.12 -1.98
CA THR A 25 -0.71 23.14 -2.51
C THR A 25 -1.12 21.77 -3.03
N LYS A 26 -0.20 21.06 -3.70
CA LYS A 26 -0.42 19.69 -4.17
C LYS A 26 -0.63 18.73 -2.99
N TYR A 27 0.17 18.87 -1.94
CA TYR A 27 0.01 18.08 -0.73
C TYR A 27 -1.35 18.34 -0.06
N ILE A 28 -1.75 19.60 0.08
CA ILE A 28 -3.08 19.96 0.62
C ILE A 28 -4.23 19.36 -0.21
N ALA A 29 -4.08 19.30 -1.54
CA ALA A 29 -5.07 18.67 -2.40
C ALA A 29 -5.16 17.16 -2.20
N LEU A 30 -4.02 16.48 -2.03
CA LEU A 30 -3.99 15.05 -1.67
C LEU A 30 -4.65 14.81 -0.32
N THR A 31 -4.33 15.60 0.71
CA THR A 31 -4.97 15.47 2.02
C THR A 31 -6.49 15.72 1.96
N ALA A 32 -6.94 16.70 1.16
CA ALA A 32 -8.37 16.93 0.96
C ALA A 32 -9.06 15.75 0.25
N LEU A 33 -8.37 15.08 -0.68
CA LEU A 33 -8.87 13.85 -1.31
C LEU A 33 -8.91 12.70 -0.31
N LEU A 34 -7.88 12.54 0.52
CA LEU A 34 -7.84 11.53 1.58
C LEU A 34 -9.02 11.68 2.53
N ASP A 35 -9.32 12.90 2.98
CA ASP A 35 -10.49 13.18 3.83
C ASP A 35 -11.80 12.84 3.10
N ALA A 36 -11.92 13.16 1.81
CA ALA A 36 -13.10 12.83 1.03
C ALA A 36 -13.30 11.31 0.89
N VAL A 37 -12.23 10.54 0.68
CA VAL A 37 -12.30 9.07 0.69
C VAL A 37 -12.72 8.58 2.09
N LYS A 38 -12.03 9.02 3.14
CA LYS A 38 -12.30 8.58 4.52
C LYS A 38 -13.75 8.79 4.95
N PHE A 39 -14.35 9.95 4.66
CA PHE A 39 -15.64 10.30 5.22
C PHE A 39 -16.82 10.17 4.25
N ARG A 40 -16.57 10.09 2.94
CA ARG A 40 -17.64 10.23 1.93
C ARG A 40 -17.56 9.23 0.80
N TRP A 41 -16.58 8.32 0.79
CA TRP A 41 -16.37 7.41 -0.34
C TRP A 41 -17.65 6.71 -0.76
N LEU A 42 -18.37 6.07 0.18
CA LEU A 42 -19.59 5.31 -0.14
C LEU A 42 -20.66 6.15 -0.85
N SER A 43 -20.75 7.45 -0.56
CA SER A 43 -21.73 8.39 -1.12
C SER A 43 -21.33 8.98 -2.47
N LEU A 44 -20.09 8.77 -2.93
CA LEU A 44 -19.62 9.30 -4.22
C LEU A 44 -20.18 8.47 -5.39
N PRO A 45 -20.46 9.12 -6.55
CA PRO A 45 -20.84 8.41 -7.78
C PRO A 45 -19.78 7.41 -8.22
N ASN A 46 -20.19 6.25 -8.74
CA ASN A 46 -19.25 5.19 -9.16
C ASN A 46 -18.29 5.64 -10.25
N ASP A 47 -18.76 6.41 -11.24
CA ASP A 47 -17.89 6.95 -12.30
C ASP A 47 -16.74 7.77 -11.71
N PHE A 48 -17.04 8.58 -10.68
CA PHE A 48 -16.05 9.41 -10.02
C PHE A 48 -15.07 8.59 -9.16
N LYS A 49 -15.54 7.50 -8.54
CA LYS A 49 -14.67 6.57 -7.80
C LYS A 49 -13.64 5.92 -8.70
N GLU A 50 -14.08 5.38 -9.83
CA GLU A 50 -13.18 4.77 -10.82
C GLU A 50 -12.20 5.79 -11.39
N GLU A 51 -12.67 7.02 -11.64
CA GLU A 51 -11.81 8.13 -12.06
C GLU A 51 -10.71 8.45 -11.03
N ILE A 52 -11.00 8.39 -9.73
CA ILE A 52 -10.02 8.63 -8.67
C ILE A 52 -9.02 7.48 -8.60
N LYS A 53 -9.47 6.23 -8.63
CA LYS A 53 -8.60 5.04 -8.60
C LYS A 53 -7.56 5.10 -9.72
N GLN A 54 -8.03 5.31 -10.95
CA GLN A 54 -7.15 5.43 -12.11
C GLN A 54 -6.19 6.60 -11.97
N TYR A 55 -6.70 7.76 -11.54
CA TYR A 55 -5.89 8.96 -11.40
C TYR A 55 -4.78 8.82 -10.36
N ILE A 56 -5.07 8.25 -9.18
CA ILE A 56 -4.08 8.08 -8.12
C ILE A 56 -3.02 7.05 -8.53
N ASN A 57 -3.40 5.96 -9.21
CA ASN A 57 -2.44 5.00 -9.75
C ASN A 57 -1.47 5.67 -10.75
N ILE A 58 -2.00 6.46 -11.69
CA ILE A 58 -1.19 7.22 -12.66
C ILE A 58 -0.31 8.26 -11.94
N PHE A 59 -0.84 8.93 -10.92
CA PHE A 59 -0.10 9.93 -10.14
C PHE A 59 1.10 9.29 -9.44
N ILE A 60 0.91 8.14 -8.78
CA ILE A 60 1.98 7.41 -8.10
C ILE A 60 3.04 6.96 -9.09
N ASP A 61 2.63 6.34 -10.21
CA ASP A 61 3.53 5.87 -11.28
C ASP A 61 4.43 7.02 -11.79
N ASN A 62 3.81 8.15 -12.17
CA ASN A 62 4.52 9.33 -12.63
C ASN A 62 5.47 9.92 -11.58
N TYR A 63 5.03 10.01 -10.32
CA TYR A 63 5.88 10.56 -9.26
C TYR A 63 7.07 9.64 -8.95
N ILE A 64 6.89 8.31 -9.01
CA ILE A 64 8.00 7.38 -8.84
C ILE A 64 9.00 7.49 -9.99
N GLU A 65 8.53 7.53 -11.24
CA GLU A 65 9.40 7.64 -12.43
C GLU A 65 10.18 8.95 -12.48
N ASN A 66 9.58 10.05 -12.04
CA ASN A 66 10.18 11.38 -12.06
C ASN A 66 10.95 11.73 -10.77
N ASN A 67 11.16 10.78 -9.85
CA ASN A 67 11.75 11.02 -8.52
C ASN A 67 11.08 12.19 -7.78
N GLY A 68 9.75 12.21 -7.84
CA GLY A 68 8.91 13.18 -7.14
C GLY A 68 9.04 13.06 -5.61
N GLU A 69 8.42 14.01 -4.93
CA GLU A 69 8.50 14.10 -3.47
C GLU A 69 7.88 12.88 -2.78
N GLN A 70 8.67 12.23 -1.92
CA GLN A 70 8.25 11.02 -1.20
C GLN A 70 7.01 11.25 -0.34
N SER A 71 6.83 12.46 0.21
CA SER A 71 5.63 12.82 0.99
C SER A 71 4.35 12.72 0.16
N HIS A 72 4.38 13.10 -1.12
CA HIS A 72 3.21 13.02 -2.00
C HIS A 72 2.90 11.58 -2.39
N ILE A 73 3.94 10.78 -2.63
CA ILE A 73 3.81 9.35 -2.89
C ILE A 73 3.18 8.67 -1.67
N SER A 74 3.71 8.94 -0.47
CA SER A 74 3.17 8.38 0.77
C SER A 74 1.71 8.79 1.02
N GLU A 75 1.36 10.06 0.80
CA GLU A 75 -0.03 10.52 0.93
C GLU A 75 -0.95 9.84 -0.10
N ALA A 76 -0.49 9.68 -1.34
CA ALA A 76 -1.24 8.99 -2.39
C ALA A 76 -1.42 7.49 -2.10
N ASN A 77 -0.41 6.83 -1.50
CA ASN A 77 -0.52 5.45 -1.02
C ASN A 77 -1.59 5.32 0.07
N LEU A 78 -1.66 6.27 1.01
CA LEU A 78 -2.73 6.29 2.02
C LEU A 78 -4.12 6.40 1.37
N ILE A 79 -4.26 7.22 0.33
CA ILE A 79 -5.51 7.33 -0.43
C ILE A 79 -5.88 5.99 -1.08
N LEU A 80 -4.92 5.29 -1.71
CA LEU A 80 -5.17 3.96 -2.28
C LEU A 80 -5.64 2.94 -1.24
N VAL A 81 -4.96 2.88 -0.08
CA VAL A 81 -5.31 1.96 0.99
C VAL A 81 -6.70 2.29 1.56
N GLU A 82 -7.02 3.58 1.74
CA GLU A 82 -8.36 4.01 2.16
C GLU A 82 -9.45 3.64 1.15
N ILE A 83 -9.17 3.72 -0.16
CA ILE A 83 -10.11 3.23 -1.18
C ILE A 83 -10.26 1.71 -1.08
N ALA A 84 -9.16 0.97 -0.93
CA ALA A 84 -9.17 -0.48 -0.78
C ALA A 84 -9.99 -0.90 0.45
N LYS A 85 -9.91 -0.17 1.57
CA LYS A 85 -10.75 -0.41 2.76
C LYS A 85 -12.25 -0.42 2.46
N TYR A 86 -12.72 0.31 1.45
CA TYR A 86 -14.14 0.35 1.06
C TYR A 86 -14.52 -0.54 -0.12
N ASP A 87 -13.59 -0.79 -1.05
CA ASP A 87 -13.91 -1.47 -2.30
C ASP A 87 -13.27 -2.86 -2.43
N PHE A 88 -12.15 -3.15 -1.79
CA PHE A 88 -11.53 -4.48 -1.80
C PHE A 88 -12.23 -5.42 -0.78
N PRO A 89 -12.42 -6.71 -1.07
CA PRO A 89 -12.11 -7.41 -2.32
C PRO A 89 -13.22 -7.37 -3.39
N GLU A 90 -14.48 -7.17 -3.00
CA GLU A 90 -15.64 -7.39 -3.88
C GLU A 90 -15.72 -6.42 -5.09
N ARG A 91 -15.49 -5.11 -4.87
CA ARG A 91 -15.64 -4.05 -5.89
C ARG A 91 -14.33 -3.69 -6.57
N TRP A 92 -13.21 -4.16 -6.04
CA TRP A 92 -11.89 -3.94 -6.62
C TRP A 92 -11.00 -5.20 -6.52
N PRO A 93 -11.41 -6.32 -7.15
CA PRO A 93 -10.72 -7.60 -6.99
C PRO A 93 -9.31 -7.62 -7.59
N SER A 94 -9.02 -6.75 -8.57
CA SER A 94 -7.70 -6.66 -9.21
C SER A 94 -6.65 -5.93 -8.37
N PHE A 95 -7.03 -5.32 -7.23
CA PHE A 95 -6.14 -4.44 -6.48
C PHE A 95 -4.78 -5.08 -6.15
N LEU A 96 -4.76 -6.29 -5.58
CA LEU A 96 -3.51 -6.96 -5.23
C LEU A 96 -2.72 -7.43 -6.46
N SER A 97 -3.39 -7.93 -7.50
CA SER A 97 -2.71 -8.34 -8.74
C SER A 97 -2.07 -7.15 -9.45
N ASP A 98 -2.74 -6.00 -9.46
CA ASP A 98 -2.25 -4.77 -10.08
C ASP A 98 -1.03 -4.23 -9.31
N LEU A 99 -1.06 -4.26 -7.97
CA LEU A 99 0.09 -3.90 -7.12
C LEU A 99 1.30 -4.81 -7.37
N LEU A 100 1.09 -6.13 -7.41
CA LEU A 100 2.17 -7.07 -7.70
C LEU A 100 2.76 -6.82 -9.08
N GLN A 101 1.93 -6.59 -10.10
CA GLN A 101 2.41 -6.22 -11.43
C GLN A 101 3.22 -4.91 -11.43
N MET A 102 2.78 -3.90 -10.67
CA MET A 102 3.51 -2.64 -10.53
C MET A 102 4.90 -2.83 -9.91
N SER A 103 5.03 -3.76 -8.96
CA SER A 103 6.30 -4.01 -8.27
C SER A 103 7.44 -4.39 -9.21
N HIS A 104 7.13 -5.08 -10.32
CA HIS A 104 8.13 -5.51 -11.30
C HIS A 104 8.58 -4.42 -12.28
N LYS A 105 7.97 -3.22 -12.27
CA LYS A 105 8.38 -2.10 -13.14
C LYS A 105 9.77 -1.56 -12.81
N SER A 106 10.07 -1.35 -11.53
CA SER A 106 11.39 -0.93 -11.05
C SER A 106 11.55 -1.18 -9.55
N GLN A 107 12.78 -1.13 -9.03
CA GLN A 107 13.03 -1.29 -7.59
C GLN A 107 12.29 -0.23 -6.74
N ASN A 108 12.10 0.99 -7.26
CA ASN A 108 11.34 2.03 -6.57
C ASN A 108 9.85 1.71 -6.52
N HIS A 109 9.28 1.17 -7.60
CA HIS A 109 7.90 0.66 -7.58
C HIS A 109 7.74 -0.51 -6.62
N CYS A 110 8.68 -1.45 -6.62
CA CYS A 110 8.70 -2.57 -5.69
C CYS A 110 8.69 -2.10 -4.23
N LYS A 111 9.58 -1.15 -3.89
CA LYS A 111 9.62 -0.53 -2.57
C LYS A 111 8.30 0.17 -2.21
N ASN A 112 7.69 0.86 -3.16
CA ASN A 112 6.40 1.51 -2.94
C ASN A 112 5.27 0.50 -2.69
N VAL A 113 5.25 -0.60 -3.44
CA VAL A 113 4.28 -1.69 -3.26
C VAL A 113 4.41 -2.31 -1.88
N PHE A 114 5.63 -2.55 -1.39
CA PHE A 114 5.85 -2.99 -0.01
C PHE A 114 5.32 -1.99 1.03
N SER A 115 5.46 -0.68 0.78
CA SER A 115 4.86 0.34 1.64
C SER A 115 3.33 0.26 1.64
N ILE A 116 2.69 0.11 0.48
CA ILE A 116 1.23 -0.01 0.36
C ILE A 116 0.74 -1.28 1.07
N LEU A 117 1.41 -2.42 0.85
CA LEU A 117 1.06 -3.70 1.48
C LEU A 117 1.22 -3.65 3.01
N SER A 118 2.28 -3.00 3.50
CA SER A 118 2.48 -2.79 4.94
C SER A 118 1.35 -1.97 5.54
N THR A 119 0.99 -0.84 4.93
CA THR A 119 -0.12 0.00 5.41
C THR A 119 -1.46 -0.73 5.33
N LEU A 120 -1.71 -1.50 4.27
CA LEU A 120 -2.92 -2.31 4.17
C LEU A 120 -3.00 -3.36 5.28
N ALA A 121 -1.89 -4.02 5.60
CA ALA A 121 -1.81 -4.98 6.69
C ALA A 121 -2.15 -4.32 8.03
N ASP A 122 -1.51 -3.18 8.33
CA ASP A 122 -1.76 -2.42 9.57
C ASP A 122 -3.24 -2.00 9.70
N GLU A 123 -3.87 -1.55 8.61
CA GLU A 123 -5.30 -1.16 8.58
C GLU A 123 -6.25 -2.34 8.76
N VAL A 124 -5.90 -3.51 8.22
CA VAL A 124 -6.65 -4.75 8.44
C VAL A 124 -6.57 -5.14 9.91
N GLU A 125 -5.41 -5.03 10.58
CA GLU A 125 -5.27 -5.21 12.04
C GLU A 125 -6.20 -4.31 12.82
N GLU A 126 -6.15 -3.01 12.53
CA GLU A 126 -6.92 -2.01 13.26
C GLU A 126 -8.42 -2.28 13.13
N CYS A 127 -8.87 -2.71 11.95
CA CYS A 127 -10.25 -3.13 11.75
C CYS A 127 -10.62 -4.37 12.58
N PHE A 128 -9.71 -5.33 12.75
CA PHE A 128 -9.94 -6.51 13.61
C PHE A 128 -10.01 -6.14 15.09
N GLU A 129 -9.11 -5.30 15.59
CA GLU A 129 -9.07 -4.91 17.01
C GLU A 129 -10.26 -4.04 17.40
N ASN A 130 -10.65 -3.09 16.54
CA ASN A 130 -11.70 -2.12 16.83
C ASN A 130 -13.11 -2.61 16.47
N SER A 131 -13.23 -3.60 15.58
CA SER A 131 -14.51 -4.18 15.19
C SER A 131 -14.47 -5.69 15.32
N LEU A 132 -14.89 -6.17 16.50
CA LEU A 132 -14.86 -7.57 16.94
C LEU A 132 -15.56 -8.61 16.03
N THR A 133 -16.03 -8.31 14.81
CA THR A 133 -16.74 -9.25 13.91
C THR A 133 -17.20 -8.58 12.59
N SER A 134 -16.33 -7.86 11.88
CA SER A 134 -16.70 -7.41 10.52
C SER A 134 -16.45 -8.56 9.52
N VAL A 135 -17.50 -9.05 8.87
CA VAL A 135 -17.41 -9.99 7.72
C VAL A 135 -16.38 -9.50 6.70
N ARG A 136 -16.28 -8.18 6.55
CA ARG A 136 -15.35 -7.50 5.66
C ARG A 136 -13.88 -7.70 6.02
N SER A 137 -13.52 -7.68 7.31
CA SER A 137 -12.14 -7.94 7.75
C SER A 137 -11.73 -9.38 7.44
N GLN A 138 -12.66 -10.33 7.62
CA GLN A 138 -12.45 -11.72 7.27
C GLN A 138 -12.31 -11.91 5.75
N GLU A 139 -13.17 -11.28 4.95
CA GLU A 139 -13.09 -11.31 3.48
C GLU A 139 -11.76 -10.75 2.97
N MET A 140 -11.30 -9.61 3.52
CA MET A 140 -10.01 -9.04 3.16
C MET A 140 -8.85 -9.97 3.52
N LYS A 141 -8.91 -10.59 4.70
CA LYS A 141 -7.89 -11.55 5.14
C LYS A 141 -7.83 -12.77 4.24
N GLU A 142 -8.98 -13.39 3.96
CA GLU A 142 -9.07 -14.56 3.08
C GLU A 142 -8.57 -14.25 1.66
N GLU A 143 -8.83 -13.05 1.16
CA GLU A 143 -8.29 -12.64 -0.13
C GLU A 143 -6.79 -12.40 -0.06
N LEU A 144 -6.28 -11.72 0.97
CA LEU A 144 -4.85 -11.48 1.16
C LEU A 144 -4.05 -12.79 1.29
N GLU A 145 -4.61 -13.78 1.99
CA GLU A 145 -4.05 -15.13 2.13
C GLU A 145 -3.84 -15.81 0.77
N LYS A 146 -4.71 -15.59 -0.23
CA LYS A 146 -4.54 -16.16 -1.58
C LYS A 146 -3.33 -15.60 -2.32
N TYR A 147 -2.89 -14.39 -1.98
CA TYR A 147 -1.76 -13.73 -2.61
C TYR A 147 -0.45 -13.94 -1.85
N ILE A 148 -0.46 -14.63 -0.71
CA ILE A 148 0.73 -14.69 0.13
C ILE A 148 1.93 -15.33 -0.57
N ASP A 149 1.72 -16.42 -1.30
CA ASP A 149 2.81 -17.09 -2.02
C ASP A 149 3.44 -16.15 -3.04
N SER A 150 2.63 -15.32 -3.70
CA SER A 150 3.13 -14.31 -4.65
C SER A 150 3.91 -13.21 -3.95
N ILE A 151 3.44 -12.75 -2.78
CA ILE A 151 4.15 -11.75 -1.97
C ILE A 151 5.47 -12.32 -1.42
N ILE A 152 5.49 -13.57 -0.96
CA ILE A 152 6.70 -14.27 -0.52
C ILE A 152 7.70 -14.38 -1.66
N ASN A 153 7.26 -14.82 -2.84
CA ASN A 153 8.13 -14.88 -4.02
C ASN A 153 8.71 -13.50 -4.35
N LEU A 154 7.89 -12.45 -4.32
CA LEU A 154 8.35 -11.07 -4.53
C LEU A 154 9.40 -10.65 -3.49
N ILE A 155 9.23 -11.00 -2.22
CA ILE A 155 10.22 -10.74 -1.16
C ILE A 155 11.53 -11.47 -1.47
N GLN A 156 11.48 -12.75 -1.89
CA GLN A 156 12.68 -13.51 -2.24
C GLN A 156 13.42 -12.91 -3.44
N GLU A 157 12.70 -12.45 -4.46
CA GLU A 157 13.30 -11.72 -5.58
C GLU A 157 14.08 -10.48 -5.12
N THR A 158 13.63 -9.79 -4.06
CA THR A 158 14.39 -8.63 -3.54
C THR A 158 15.77 -9.00 -3.00
N PHE A 159 15.96 -10.23 -2.52
CA PHE A 159 17.23 -10.67 -1.95
C PHE A 159 18.33 -10.75 -3.01
N GLU A 160 17.98 -10.99 -4.27
CA GLU A 160 18.92 -11.02 -5.39
C GLU A 160 19.40 -9.62 -5.80
N THR A 161 18.65 -8.57 -5.45
CA THR A 161 18.94 -7.19 -5.86
C THR A 161 20.11 -6.54 -5.12
N ASN A 162 20.53 -7.11 -3.97
CA ASN A 162 21.50 -6.53 -3.02
C ASN A 162 21.18 -5.09 -2.57
N ASN A 163 19.95 -4.60 -2.78
CA ASN A 163 19.52 -3.29 -2.34
C ASN A 163 19.03 -3.37 -0.89
N THR A 164 19.89 -2.99 0.06
CA THR A 164 19.59 -3.06 1.49
C THR A 164 18.28 -2.37 1.87
N SER A 165 17.98 -1.22 1.26
CA SER A 165 16.75 -0.48 1.59
C SER A 165 15.49 -1.19 1.10
N LEU A 166 15.55 -1.83 -0.07
CA LEU A 166 14.45 -2.64 -0.61
C LEU A 166 14.24 -3.90 0.23
N ILE A 167 15.33 -4.58 0.58
CA ILE A 167 15.31 -5.78 1.44
C ILE A 167 14.74 -5.44 2.83
N GLN A 168 15.14 -4.33 3.45
CA GLN A 168 14.56 -3.89 4.72
C GLN A 168 13.05 -3.63 4.59
N SER A 169 12.61 -3.00 3.49
CA SER A 169 11.19 -2.75 3.24
C SER A 169 10.40 -4.05 3.04
N SER A 170 10.97 -5.02 2.32
CA SER A 170 10.33 -6.31 2.05
C SER A 170 10.22 -7.15 3.33
N LEU A 171 11.26 -7.19 4.16
CA LEU A 171 11.27 -7.85 5.46
C LEU A 171 10.32 -7.20 6.47
N ALA A 172 10.26 -5.86 6.52
CA ALA A 172 9.31 -5.16 7.38
C ALA A 172 7.85 -5.41 6.96
N THR A 173 7.60 -5.59 5.65
CA THR A 173 6.29 -5.99 5.15
C THR A 173 5.97 -7.43 5.53
N LEU A 174 6.93 -8.34 5.39
CA LEU A 174 6.79 -9.72 5.83
C LEU A 174 6.43 -9.80 7.32
N GLY A 175 7.14 -9.06 8.18
CA GLY A 175 6.88 -9.05 9.62
C GLY A 175 5.44 -8.67 9.97
N ARG A 176 4.86 -7.69 9.28
CA ARG A 176 3.45 -7.33 9.41
C ARG A 176 2.54 -8.43 8.87
N LEU A 177 2.84 -8.96 7.68
CA LEU A 177 1.99 -9.98 7.06
C LEU A 177 1.96 -11.28 7.86
N VAL A 178 3.07 -11.64 8.53
CA VAL A 178 3.20 -12.88 9.33
C VAL A 178 2.16 -12.98 10.44
N THR A 179 1.68 -11.89 11.01
CA THR A 179 0.63 -11.92 12.05
C THR A 179 -0.71 -12.44 11.52
N TYR A 180 -0.92 -12.39 10.19
CA TYR A 180 -2.15 -12.83 9.53
C TYR A 180 -2.09 -14.25 8.97
N LEU A 181 -0.88 -14.79 8.76
CA LEU A 181 -0.69 -16.02 8.00
C LEU A 181 -0.82 -17.26 8.85
N ASN A 182 -1.31 -18.34 8.24
CA ASN A 182 -1.12 -19.67 8.80
C ASN A 182 0.39 -19.94 8.90
N PRO A 183 0.94 -20.19 10.11
CA PRO A 183 2.37 -20.45 10.30
C PRO A 183 2.90 -21.59 9.42
N GLU A 184 2.05 -22.54 9.04
CA GLU A 184 2.42 -23.66 8.16
C GLU A 184 2.93 -23.19 6.80
N VAL A 185 2.33 -22.14 6.20
CA VAL A 185 2.73 -21.61 4.88
C VAL A 185 4.13 -20.99 4.95
N LEU A 186 4.38 -20.20 5.98
CA LEU A 186 5.68 -19.58 6.22
C LEU A 186 6.76 -20.64 6.50
N LEU A 187 6.45 -21.65 7.30
CA LEU A 187 7.38 -22.73 7.66
C LEU A 187 7.69 -23.67 6.49
N GLN A 188 6.75 -23.83 5.54
CA GLN A 188 6.94 -24.64 4.33
C GLN A 188 7.68 -23.89 3.23
N SER A 189 7.65 -22.55 3.24
CA SER A 189 8.35 -21.74 2.26
C SER A 189 9.88 -21.83 2.40
N SER A 190 10.60 -21.75 1.28
CA SER A 190 12.07 -21.67 1.28
C SER A 190 12.60 -20.40 1.94
N LEU A 191 11.73 -19.41 2.13
CA LEU A 191 11.99 -18.12 2.76
C LEU A 191 12.60 -18.25 4.15
N LEU A 192 12.08 -19.12 5.01
CA LEU A 192 12.57 -19.28 6.39
C LEU A 192 14.05 -19.69 6.40
N ASN A 193 14.43 -20.62 5.53
CA ASN A 193 15.82 -21.07 5.41
C ASN A 193 16.73 -19.96 4.89
N GLU A 194 16.27 -19.15 3.92
CA GLU A 194 17.04 -18.01 3.43
C GLU A 194 17.20 -16.91 4.49
N LEU A 195 16.16 -16.61 5.26
CA LEU A 195 16.19 -15.66 6.37
C LEU A 195 17.19 -16.08 7.45
N LEU A 196 17.15 -17.36 7.86
CA LEU A 196 18.05 -17.92 8.87
C LEU A 196 19.51 -17.92 8.40
N THR A 197 19.76 -18.20 7.13
CA THR A 197 21.13 -18.39 6.63
C THR A 197 21.79 -17.09 6.18
N LYS A 198 21.04 -16.14 5.63
CA LYS A 198 21.60 -14.92 5.01
C LYS A 198 21.37 -13.64 5.82
N TYR A 199 20.25 -13.53 6.54
CA TYR A 199 19.77 -12.25 7.05
C TYR A 199 19.78 -12.12 8.58
N LEU A 200 19.48 -13.20 9.32
CA LEU A 200 19.56 -13.23 10.79
C LEU A 200 21.00 -13.15 11.33
N LEU A 201 22.00 -13.44 10.50
CA LEU A 201 23.42 -13.29 10.84
C LEU A 201 23.95 -11.87 10.60
N ASN A 202 23.17 -10.98 9.96
CA ASN A 202 23.59 -9.64 9.59
C ASN A 202 22.97 -8.60 10.56
N SER A 203 23.83 -7.97 11.37
CA SER A 203 23.46 -7.04 12.45
C SER A 203 22.50 -5.91 12.01
N ASP A 204 22.67 -5.37 10.81
CA ASP A 204 21.88 -4.24 10.30
C ASP A 204 20.47 -4.64 9.80
N LEU A 205 20.24 -5.93 9.59
CA LEU A 205 18.97 -6.50 9.08
C LEU A 205 18.19 -7.25 10.17
N CYS A 206 18.86 -7.63 11.27
CA CYS A 206 18.25 -8.28 12.42
C CYS A 206 17.16 -7.42 13.08
N VAL A 207 17.34 -6.10 13.13
CA VAL A 207 16.36 -5.16 13.70
C VAL A 207 15.05 -5.15 12.90
N ALA A 208 15.11 -5.30 11.57
CA ALA A 208 13.92 -5.32 10.72
C ALA A 208 13.10 -6.63 10.85
N VAL A 209 13.71 -7.70 11.35
CA VAL A 209 13.08 -9.03 11.48
C VAL A 209 12.47 -9.25 12.87
N ILE A 210 13.00 -8.59 13.90
CA ILE A 210 12.63 -8.86 15.30
C ILE A 210 11.76 -7.74 15.91
N GLY A 211 11.78 -6.53 15.33
CA GLY A 211 11.13 -5.34 15.91
C GLY A 211 12.02 -4.62 16.89
#